data_AF-X6L4T0-F1
#
_entry.id   AF-X6L4T0-F1
#
_cell.length_a   1.000
_cell.length_b   1.000
_cell.length_c   1.000
_cell.angle_alpha   90.00
_cell.angle_beta   90.00
_cell.angle_gamma   90.00
#
_symmetry.space_group_name_H-M   'P 1'
#
loop_
_entity.id
_entity.type
_entity.pdbx_description
1 polymer ?
#
loop_
_entity_poly.entity_id
_entity_poly.type
_entity_poly.pdbx_seq_one_letter_code
_entity_poly.pdbx_strand_id
1 'polypeptide(L)'
;MTDRPTFDDIRREQEDFTGPPEPAQGPKMARALTEADKVDADTLVTLSIIRRALKAGLPIDPKHLPERIVEIIEANCLRSKMPMADGRPHYQIDDVVKALDIYRGETTDE
;
A
#
# COMPACT_ATOMS: atom_id res chain seq x y z
N MET A 1 -6.30 58.89 31.10
CA MET A 1 -5.54 58.81 29.85
C MET A 1 -5.09 57.37 29.75
N THR A 2 -5.71 56.60 28.88
CA THR A 2 -5.45 55.17 28.76
C THR A 2 -4.95 54.97 27.34
N ASP A 3 -3.63 54.87 27.18
CA ASP A 3 -2.96 54.50 25.92
C ASP A 3 -3.35 53.07 25.60
N ARG A 4 -4.52 52.91 24.98
CA ARG A 4 -4.91 51.64 24.38
C ARG A 4 -4.31 51.63 22.98
N PRO A 5 -3.50 50.62 22.64
CA PRO A 5 -2.95 50.51 21.30
C PRO A 5 -4.09 50.46 20.29
N THR A 6 -3.94 51.26 19.26
CA THR A 6 -4.89 51.33 18.14
C THR A 6 -4.70 50.10 17.27
N PHE A 7 -5.72 49.76 16.48
CA PHE A 7 -5.62 48.62 15.55
C PHE A 7 -4.45 48.74 14.56
N ASP A 8 -4.03 49.97 14.24
CA ASP A 8 -2.84 50.21 13.40
C ASP A 8 -1.53 49.90 14.13
N ASP A 9 -1.46 50.08 15.46
CA ASP A 9 -0.28 49.74 16.27
C ASP A 9 -0.08 48.22 16.31
N ILE A 10 -1.17 47.47 16.45
CA ILE A 10 -1.18 45.99 16.44
C ILE A 10 -0.76 45.46 15.07
N ARG A 11 -1.20 46.10 13.98
CA ARG A 11 -0.82 45.68 12.62
C ARG A 11 0.66 45.88 12.36
N ARG A 12 1.23 47.00 12.80
CA ARG A 12 2.66 47.29 12.66
C ARG A 12 3.52 46.28 13.43
N GLU A 13 3.12 45.92 14.65
CA GLU A 13 3.83 44.91 15.45
C GLU A 13 3.78 43.50 14.84
N GLN A 14 2.70 43.15 14.11
CA GLN A 14 2.60 41.87 13.39
C GLN A 14 3.47 41.83 12.13
N GLU A 15 3.67 42.97 11.45
CA GLU A 15 4.52 43.04 10.25
C GLU A 15 6.01 42.87 10.60
N ASP A 16 6.42 43.29 11.80
CA ASP A 16 7.80 43.14 12.31
C ASP A 16 8.04 41.79 13.02
N PHE A 17 6.99 41.00 13.28
CA PHE A 17 7.11 39.69 13.91
C PHE A 17 7.65 38.64 12.94
N THR A 18 8.97 38.64 12.77
CA THR A 18 9.69 37.48 12.26
C THR A 18 9.79 36.47 13.38
N GLY A 19 8.84 35.51 13.40
CA GLY A 19 8.85 34.41 14.37
C GLY A 19 10.21 33.68 14.36
N PRO A 20 10.47 32.83 15.39
CA PRO A 20 11.74 32.11 15.46
C PRO A 20 12.03 31.40 14.14
N PRO A 21 13.28 31.46 13.63
CA PRO A 21 13.62 30.89 12.34
C PRO A 21 13.22 29.41 12.32
N GLU A 22 12.63 28.96 11.21
CA GLU A 22 12.32 27.55 11.03
C GLU A 22 13.60 26.73 11.27
N PRO A 23 13.53 25.65 12.09
CA PRO A 23 14.68 24.81 12.30
C PRO A 23 15.14 24.27 10.95
N ALA A 24 16.45 24.34 10.71
CA ALA A 24 17.04 23.93 9.45
C ALA A 24 16.53 22.53 9.09
N GLN A 25 15.81 22.42 7.97
CA GLN A 25 15.41 21.15 7.39
C GLN A 25 16.66 20.50 6.81
N GLY A 26 17.48 19.91 7.68
CA GLY A 26 18.60 19.06 7.27
C GLY A 26 18.09 17.93 6.38
N PRO A 27 18.97 17.29 5.60
CA PRO A 27 18.57 16.18 4.73
C PRO A 27 17.77 15.17 5.55
N LYS A 28 16.51 14.96 5.15
CA LYS A 28 15.57 14.06 5.80
C LYS A 28 16.18 12.66 5.74
N MET A 29 16.96 12.28 6.76
CA MET A 29 17.62 10.98 6.79
C MET A 29 16.51 9.94 6.72
N ALA A 30 16.47 9.21 5.59
CA ALA A 30 15.52 8.12 5.44
C ALA A 30 15.75 7.17 6.61
N ARG A 31 14.75 7.08 7.50
CA ARG A 31 14.79 6.15 8.63
C ARG A 31 15.01 4.74 8.06
N ALA A 32 15.85 3.95 8.71
CA ALA A 32 16.01 2.54 8.35
C ALA A 32 14.64 1.85 8.39
N LEU A 33 14.28 1.18 7.29
CA LEU A 33 13.03 0.43 7.19
C LEU A 33 12.99 -0.61 8.30
N THR A 34 11.91 -0.60 9.07
CA THR A 34 11.63 -1.65 10.05
C THR A 34 11.18 -2.91 9.31
N GLU A 35 11.20 -4.07 9.98
CA GLU A 35 10.68 -5.31 9.38
C GLU A 35 9.19 -5.19 9.01
N ALA A 36 8.41 -4.40 9.75
CA ALA A 36 7.02 -4.10 9.40
C ALA A 36 6.92 -3.32 8.08
N ASP A 37 7.78 -2.32 7.88
CA ASP A 37 7.78 -1.51 6.64
C ASP A 37 8.15 -2.37 5.41
N LYS A 38 8.97 -3.41 5.59
CA LYS A 38 9.30 -4.37 4.50
C LYS A 38 8.11 -5.24 4.14
N VAL A 39 7.40 -5.76 5.14
CA VAL A 39 6.18 -6.55 4.94
C VAL A 39 5.11 -5.72 4.22
N ASP A 40 4.99 -4.44 4.58
CA ASP A 40 4.08 -3.51 3.90
C ASP A 40 4.49 -3.26 2.44
N ALA A 41 5.79 -3.09 2.17
CA ALA A 41 6.30 -2.89 0.81
C ALA A 41 6.03 -4.11 -0.10
N ASP A 42 6.31 -5.32 0.38
CA ASP A 42 6.06 -6.55 -0.38
C ASP A 42 4.56 -6.78 -0.63
N THR A 43 3.73 -6.41 0.33
CA THR A 43 2.26 -6.44 0.19
C THR A 43 1.79 -5.45 -0.88
N LEU A 44 2.33 -4.23 -0.89
CA LEU A 44 1.99 -3.22 -1.90
C LEU A 44 2.42 -3.63 -3.31
N VAL A 45 3.60 -4.23 -3.45
CA VAL A 45 4.10 -4.77 -4.73
C VAL A 45 3.17 -5.88 -5.21
N THR A 46 2.84 -6.84 -4.35
CA THR A 46 1.91 -7.93 -4.65
C THR A 46 0.56 -7.40 -5.13
N LEU A 47 -0.06 -6.47 -4.39
CA LEU A 47 -1.34 -5.85 -4.75
C LEU A 47 -1.26 -5.10 -6.08
N SER A 48 -0.14 -4.43 -6.37
CA SER A 48 0.06 -3.72 -7.63
C SER A 48 0.10 -4.67 -8.83
N ILE A 49 0.73 -5.85 -8.67
CA ILE A 49 0.82 -6.88 -9.70
C ILE A 49 -0.55 -7.50 -9.94
N ILE A 50 -1.26 -7.88 -8.88
CA ILE A 50 -2.62 -8.41 -8.97
C ILE A 50 -3.53 -7.40 -9.67
N ARG A 51 -3.49 -6.12 -9.26
CA ARG A 51 -4.28 -5.05 -9.89
C ARG A 51 -3.97 -4.87 -11.37
N ARG A 52 -2.70 -5.01 -11.77
CA ARG A 52 -2.30 -4.93 -13.18
C ARG A 52 -2.82 -6.12 -13.98
N ALA A 53 -2.68 -7.34 -13.46
CA ALA A 53 -3.21 -8.55 -14.08
C ALA A 53 -4.73 -8.47 -14.25
N LEU A 54 -5.44 -8.02 -13.20
CA LEU A 54 -6.88 -7.74 -13.22
C LEU A 54 -7.28 -6.77 -14.34
N LYS A 55 -6.61 -5.62 -14.45
CA LYS A 55 -6.91 -4.62 -15.49
C LYS A 55 -6.65 -5.12 -16.91
N ALA A 56 -5.66 -5.99 -17.08
CA ALA A 56 -5.28 -6.54 -18.36
C ALA A 56 -6.07 -7.81 -18.74
N GLY A 57 -6.87 -8.36 -17.82
CA GLY A 57 -7.52 -9.66 -18.01
C GLY A 57 -6.52 -10.82 -18.17
N LEU A 58 -5.32 -10.68 -17.59
CA LEU A 58 -4.25 -11.66 -17.68
C LEU A 58 -4.23 -12.57 -16.45
N PRO A 59 -3.80 -13.84 -16.61
CA PRO A 59 -3.61 -14.72 -15.48
C PRO A 59 -2.39 -14.31 -14.64
N ILE A 60 -2.33 -14.78 -13.39
CA ILE A 60 -1.33 -14.32 -12.41
C ILE A 60 -0.21 -15.34 -12.29
N ASP A 61 1.05 -14.90 -12.44
CA ASP A 61 2.22 -15.75 -12.22
C ASP A 61 2.34 -16.08 -10.72
N PRO A 62 2.40 -17.37 -10.35
CA PRO A 62 2.63 -17.82 -8.97
C PRO A 62 3.79 -17.11 -8.27
N LYS A 63 4.86 -16.75 -8.99
CA LYS A 63 6.05 -16.07 -8.44
C LYS A 63 5.77 -14.69 -7.87
N HIS A 64 4.64 -14.07 -8.24
CA HIS A 64 4.25 -12.76 -7.77
C HIS A 64 3.28 -12.80 -6.60
N LEU A 65 2.91 -14.00 -6.14
CA LEU A 65 2.02 -14.19 -5.01
C LEU A 65 2.80 -14.56 -3.75
N PRO A 66 2.33 -14.13 -2.56
CA PRO A 66 2.85 -14.61 -1.30
C PRO A 66 2.67 -16.11 -1.19
N GLU A 67 3.65 -16.81 -0.61
CA GLU A 67 3.65 -18.26 -0.43
C GLU A 67 2.35 -18.74 0.22
N ARG A 68 1.85 -18.01 1.22
CA ARG A 68 0.61 -18.35 1.90
C ARG A 68 -0.64 -18.34 1.02
N ILE A 69 -0.69 -17.45 0.01
CA ILE A 69 -1.78 -17.42 -0.96
C ILE A 69 -1.66 -18.60 -1.92
N VAL A 70 -0.45 -18.91 -2.38
CA VAL A 70 -0.17 -20.08 -3.21
C VAL A 70 -0.61 -21.37 -2.50
N GLU A 71 -0.26 -21.53 -1.22
CA GLU A 71 -0.69 -22.67 -0.40
C GLU A 71 -2.23 -22.81 -0.37
N ILE A 72 -2.96 -21.71 -0.16
CA ILE A 72 -4.43 -21.72 -0.12
C ILE A 72 -5.01 -22.11 -1.48
N ILE A 73 -4.48 -21.58 -2.58
CA ILE A 73 -4.94 -21.92 -3.93
C ILE A 73 -4.69 -23.40 -4.21
N GLU A 74 -3.51 -23.92 -3.88
CA GLU A 74 -3.18 -25.32 -4.12
C GLU A 74 -4.00 -26.29 -3.27
N ALA A 75 -4.40 -25.89 -2.06
CA ALA A 75 -5.24 -26.69 -1.17
C ALA A 75 -6.72 -26.68 -1.55
N ASN A 76 -7.23 -25.60 -2.16
CA ASN A 76 -8.67 -25.39 -2.37
C ASN A 76 -9.10 -25.35 -3.85
N CYS A 77 -8.22 -25.00 -4.78
CA CYS A 77 -8.56 -24.90 -6.19
C CYS A 77 -8.10 -26.13 -6.97
N LEU A 78 -9.02 -26.70 -7.76
CA LEU A 78 -8.72 -27.81 -8.65
C LEU A 78 -7.69 -27.37 -9.71
N ARG A 79 -6.46 -27.90 -9.60
CA ARG A 79 -5.31 -27.66 -10.52
C ARG A 79 -5.61 -27.89 -12.02
N SER A 80 -6.78 -28.42 -12.38
CA SER A 80 -7.13 -28.85 -13.73
C SER A 80 -7.43 -27.72 -14.72
N LYS A 81 -7.58 -26.45 -14.27
CA LYS A 81 -7.92 -25.30 -15.14
C LYS A 81 -6.90 -24.16 -15.12
N MET A 82 -5.63 -24.45 -14.81
CA MET A 82 -4.58 -23.42 -14.81
C MET A 82 -4.26 -22.95 -16.23
N PRO A 83 -4.44 -21.67 -16.56
CA PRO A 83 -3.98 -21.12 -17.83
C PRO A 83 -2.46 -21.23 -17.96
N MET A 84 -1.99 -21.45 -19.19
CA MET A 84 -0.57 -21.44 -19.52
C MET A 84 -0.22 -20.11 -20.14
N ALA A 85 0.74 -19.40 -19.56
CA ALA A 85 1.38 -18.23 -20.15
C ALA A 85 2.89 -18.41 -20.08
N ASP A 86 3.59 -18.06 -21.16
CA ASP A 86 5.05 -18.20 -21.28
C ASP A 86 5.59 -19.60 -20.92
N GLY A 87 4.80 -20.64 -21.22
CA GLY A 87 5.15 -22.05 -20.94
C GLY A 87 5.08 -22.46 -19.46
N ARG A 88 4.46 -21.64 -18.60
CA ARG A 88 4.29 -21.92 -17.17
C ARG A 88 2.82 -21.87 -16.75
N PRO A 89 2.41 -22.68 -15.76
CA PRO A 89 1.07 -22.59 -15.20
C PRO A 89 0.93 -21.27 -14.45
N HIS A 90 -0.18 -20.58 -14.70
CA HIS A 90 -0.59 -19.37 -14.01
C HIS A 90 -1.90 -19.61 -13.27
N TYR A 91 -2.20 -18.79 -12.26
CA TYR A 91 -3.47 -18.84 -11.55
C TYR A 91 -4.51 -17.96 -12.23
N GLN A 92 -5.76 -18.41 -12.22
CA GLN A 92 -6.87 -17.53 -12.60
C GLN A 92 -7.09 -16.49 -11.52
N ILE A 93 -7.58 -15.33 -11.95
CA ILE A 93 -7.92 -14.23 -11.05
C ILE A 93 -8.91 -14.70 -9.97
N ASP A 94 -9.96 -15.42 -10.36
CA ASP A 94 -11.01 -15.87 -9.43
C ASP A 94 -10.46 -16.78 -8.32
N ASP A 95 -9.47 -17.62 -8.65
CA ASP A 95 -8.79 -18.47 -7.68
C ASP A 95 -7.97 -17.64 -6.67
N VAL A 96 -7.28 -16.60 -7.16
CA VAL A 96 -6.51 -15.70 -6.30
C VAL A 96 -7.42 -14.87 -5.39
N VAL A 97 -8.55 -14.38 -5.89
CA VAL A 97 -9.53 -13.63 -5.09
C VAL A 97 -10.11 -14.52 -3.99
N LYS A 98 -10.58 -15.73 -4.32
CA LYS A 98 -11.08 -16.69 -3.33
C LYS A 98 -10.03 -17.02 -2.26
N ALA A 99 -8.78 -17.18 -2.66
CA ALA A 99 -7.70 -17.44 -1.71
C ALA A 99 -7.44 -16.25 -0.77
N LEU A 100 -7.61 -15.01 -1.24
CA LEU A 100 -7.54 -13.81 -0.40
C LEU A 100 -8.70 -13.73 0.60
N ASP A 101 -9.91 -14.10 0.18
CA ASP A 101 -11.09 -14.15 1.05
C ASP A 101 -10.89 -15.18 2.16
N ILE A 102 -10.43 -16.39 1.81
CA ILE A 102 -10.06 -17.44 2.77
C ILE A 102 -8.93 -16.96 3.71
N TYR A 103 -7.91 -16.29 3.17
CA TYR A 103 -6.79 -15.78 3.97
C TYR A 103 -7.25 -14.75 5.03
N ARG A 104 -8.29 -13.96 4.72
CA ARG A 104 -8.90 -13.02 5.66
C ARG A 104 -9.86 -13.67 6.67
N GLY A 105 -10.17 -14.96 6.51
CA GLY A 105 -11.22 -15.63 7.28
C GLY A 105 -12.63 -15.28 6.80
N GLU A 106 -12.75 -14.68 5.61
CA GLU A 106 -14.03 -14.43 4.94
C GLU A 106 -14.38 -15.70 4.14
N THR A 107 -14.81 -16.76 4.82
CA THR A 107 -15.39 -17.92 4.13
C THR A 107 -16.82 -17.58 3.74
N THR A 108 -17.04 -17.21 2.46
CA THR A 108 -18.38 -17.28 1.87
C THR A 108 -18.79 -18.74 1.75
N ASP A 109 -19.47 -19.23 2.78
CA ASP A 109 -20.40 -20.35 2.66
C ASP A 109 -21.57 -19.88 1.80
N GLU A 110 -21.61 -20.31 0.54
CA GLU A 110 -22.84 -20.45 -0.25
C GLU A 110 -23.07 -21.93 -0.59
#